data_AF-A0ABD3S1R4-F1
#
_entry.id   AF-A0ABD3S1R4-F1
#
_cell.length_a   1.000
_cell.length_b   1.000
_cell.length_c   1.000
_cell.angle_alpha   90.00
_cell.angle_beta   90.00
_cell.angle_gamma   90.00
#
_symmetry.space_group_name_H-M   'P 1'
#
loop_
_entity.id
_entity.type
_entity.pdbx_description
1 polymer ?
#
loop_
_entity_poly.entity_id
_entity_poly.type
_entity_poly.pdbx_seq_one_letter_code
_entity_poly.pdbx_strand_id
1 'polypeptide(L)'
;MEDKHKAMITHFIFSLVICLSFVLIKTRASGPINLTLVGSSAVSKGAFCLDGSLPAYNFDEGFGDGVSNWLVYLEGGAWCSTKHDCNNRKYSYLGSSSHMKEAYFSGILDSTKTNNPDFYNWNRVYVRYCDGSSFMGDVKEIDPVTNLHYRGARIFDAVMEELLAKGMKDASNVILTGCSAGSLATILHCDGFRTLFPGTTRVKCISDGGFFIRAKDLSGAKEREDYFGGVVALHEIAKRLPSSCTSRMDPGLCFFPENLVGNIQTPLFLLNSAFDSWQIGSNLEPPLVDQPGWNNCTKMNLNLCTTSQLQLIKDFKTFFLQALRETGKSSTRGMLIHSCYLHCHTYGGTWENFRTLENKTLAKVIGDWYFDRASYQEIDTKNLTPQNCSLRKLNPLPYQKVSILYHI
;
A
#
# COMPACT_ATOMS: atom_id res chain seq x y z
N MET A 1 -46.17 -51.66 -18.13
CA MET A 1 -46.01 -50.99 -16.82
C MET A 1 -44.54 -50.79 -16.44
N GLU A 2 -43.64 -51.64 -16.94
CA GLU A 2 -42.20 -51.62 -16.62
C GLU A 2 -41.44 -50.40 -17.15
N ASP A 3 -41.75 -49.91 -18.36
CA ASP A 3 -41.05 -48.77 -18.96
C ASP A 3 -41.34 -47.42 -18.29
N LYS A 4 -42.56 -47.24 -17.76
CA LYS A 4 -42.91 -46.03 -16.99
C LYS A 4 -42.16 -45.97 -15.67
N HIS A 5 -41.83 -47.13 -15.10
CA HIS A 5 -41.10 -47.22 -13.83
C HIS A 5 -39.61 -46.89 -14.03
N LYS A 6 -39.00 -47.39 -15.11
CA LYS A 6 -37.62 -47.03 -15.47
C LYS A 6 -37.46 -45.54 -15.77
N ALA A 7 -38.37 -44.94 -16.54
CA ALA A 7 -38.33 -43.50 -16.84
C ALA A 7 -38.44 -42.63 -15.57
N MET A 8 -39.29 -43.04 -14.62
CA MET A 8 -39.49 -42.31 -13.36
C MET A 8 -38.24 -42.39 -12.47
N ILE A 9 -37.57 -43.55 -12.41
CA ILE A 9 -36.33 -43.75 -11.64
C ILE A 9 -35.18 -42.93 -12.25
N THR A 10 -35.05 -42.90 -13.58
CA THR A 10 -34.01 -42.11 -14.26
C THR A 10 -34.20 -40.61 -14.02
N HIS A 11 -35.45 -40.11 -14.05
CA HIS A 11 -35.73 -38.71 -13.70
C HIS A 11 -35.46 -38.40 -12.24
N PHE A 12 -35.75 -39.32 -11.33
CA PHE A 12 -35.48 -39.15 -9.91
C PHE A 12 -33.98 -39.08 -9.62
N ILE A 13 -33.17 -39.95 -10.23
CA ILE A 13 -31.71 -39.95 -10.11
C ILE A 13 -31.11 -38.68 -10.74
N PHE A 14 -31.58 -38.25 -11.92
CA PHE A 14 -31.11 -37.03 -12.56
C PHE A 14 -31.44 -35.78 -11.73
N SER A 15 -32.62 -35.76 -11.09
CA SER A 15 -33.03 -34.68 -10.18
C SER A 15 -32.23 -34.70 -8.87
N LEU A 16 -31.86 -35.88 -8.36
CA LEU A 16 -31.00 -36.02 -7.18
C LEU A 16 -29.56 -35.57 -7.47
N VAL A 17 -29.02 -35.87 -8.67
CA VAL A 17 -27.70 -35.42 -9.12
C VAL A 17 -27.69 -33.91 -9.33
N ILE A 18 -28.76 -33.33 -9.87
CA ILE A 18 -28.91 -31.87 -9.96
C ILE A 18 -28.98 -31.25 -8.55
N CYS A 19 -29.79 -31.79 -7.64
CA CYS A 19 -29.84 -31.34 -6.23
C CYS A 19 -28.52 -31.52 -5.47
N LEU A 20 -27.74 -32.56 -5.76
CA LEU A 20 -26.39 -32.79 -5.20
C LEU A 20 -25.31 -31.93 -5.89
N SER A 21 -25.53 -31.46 -7.11
CA SER A 21 -24.69 -30.44 -7.75
C SER A 21 -25.02 -29.01 -7.29
N PHE A 22 -26.18 -28.81 -6.67
CA PHE A 22 -26.50 -27.65 -5.83
C PHE A 22 -25.96 -27.81 -4.39
N VAL A 23 -24.87 -28.57 -4.20
CA VAL A 23 -23.99 -28.41 -3.04
C VAL A 23 -23.51 -26.95 -3.03
N LEU A 24 -24.20 -26.14 -2.23
CA LEU A 24 -23.72 -24.93 -1.57
C LEU A 24 -22.58 -24.21 -2.31
N ILE A 25 -22.87 -23.66 -3.48
CA ILE A 25 -22.15 -22.46 -3.91
C ILE A 25 -22.67 -21.36 -2.98
N LYS A 26 -22.13 -21.32 -1.74
CA LYS A 26 -22.16 -20.09 -0.95
C LYS A 26 -21.40 -19.07 -1.79
N THR A 27 -22.14 -18.25 -2.54
CA THR A 27 -21.60 -16.98 -2.99
C THR A 27 -21.17 -16.27 -1.70
N ARG A 28 -19.85 -16.17 -1.48
CA ARG A 28 -19.30 -15.45 -0.33
C ARG A 28 -19.64 -13.99 -0.57
N ALA A 29 -20.81 -13.57 -0.10
CA ALA A 29 -21.23 -12.18 -0.16
C ALA A 29 -20.18 -11.33 0.54
N SER A 30 -19.77 -10.24 -0.09
CA SER A 30 -18.77 -9.28 0.42
C SER A 30 -19.34 -8.49 1.61
N GLY A 31 -19.50 -9.17 2.74
CA GLY A 31 -19.87 -8.57 4.01
C GLY A 31 -18.68 -7.87 4.68
N PRO A 32 -18.93 -7.09 5.75
CA PRO A 32 -17.85 -6.53 6.55
C PRO A 32 -17.01 -7.67 7.16
N ILE A 33 -15.69 -7.50 7.13
CA ILE A 33 -14.73 -8.42 7.72
C ILE A 33 -14.47 -7.97 9.15
N ASN A 34 -14.66 -8.88 10.11
CA ASN A 34 -14.50 -8.59 11.53
C ASN A 34 -13.09 -8.13 11.87
N LEU A 35 -13.01 -7.23 12.85
CA LEU A 35 -11.75 -6.79 13.43
C LEU A 35 -11.25 -7.86 14.40
N THR A 36 -9.99 -8.26 14.25
CA THR A 36 -9.28 -9.17 15.16
C THR A 36 -8.21 -8.39 15.90
N LEU A 37 -8.27 -8.40 17.24
CA LEU A 37 -7.21 -7.85 18.08
C LEU A 37 -6.07 -8.86 18.19
N VAL A 38 -4.84 -8.38 18.03
CA VAL A 38 -3.61 -9.17 18.23
C VAL A 38 -3.40 -9.31 19.73
N GLY A 39 -3.66 -10.50 20.27
CA GLY A 39 -3.66 -10.74 21.71
C GLY A 39 -2.27 -11.05 22.27
N SER A 40 -1.98 -12.33 22.42
CA SER A 40 -0.80 -12.83 23.14
C SER A 40 0.54 -12.39 22.53
N SER A 41 0.68 -12.40 21.19
CA SER A 41 1.92 -11.98 20.51
C SER A 41 2.19 -10.48 20.67
N ALA A 42 1.14 -9.66 20.72
CA ALA A 42 1.30 -8.23 20.97
C ALA A 42 1.76 -7.96 22.40
N VAL A 43 1.11 -8.59 23.39
CA VAL A 43 1.48 -8.42 24.80
C VAL A 43 2.92 -8.89 25.06
N SER A 44 3.33 -10.04 24.51
CA SER A 44 4.68 -10.58 24.70
C SER A 44 5.78 -9.68 24.11
N LYS A 45 5.49 -9.00 22.99
CA LYS A 45 6.42 -8.05 22.35
C LYS A 45 6.29 -6.62 22.88
N GLY A 46 5.28 -6.32 23.68
CA GLY A 46 4.91 -4.96 24.06
C GLY A 46 4.47 -4.11 22.86
N ALA A 47 3.75 -4.71 21.94
CA ALA A 47 3.17 -4.04 20.78
C ALA A 47 1.82 -3.42 21.14
N PHE A 48 1.70 -2.10 21.04
CA PHE A 48 0.50 -1.36 21.40
C PHE A 48 0.29 -0.20 20.43
N CYS A 49 -0.97 0.14 20.17
CA CYS A 49 -1.34 1.39 19.52
C CYS A 49 -0.90 2.60 20.36
N LEU A 50 -0.95 3.81 19.78
CA LEU A 50 -0.52 5.05 20.45
C LEU A 50 -1.15 5.25 21.84
N ASP A 51 -2.41 4.88 22.03
CA ASP A 51 -3.15 4.98 23.30
C ASP A 51 -2.90 3.84 24.30
N GLY A 52 -2.15 2.81 23.92
CA GLY A 52 -1.91 1.60 24.71
C GLY A 52 -2.86 0.44 24.42
N SER A 53 -3.81 0.57 23.49
CA SER A 53 -4.68 -0.54 23.09
C SER A 53 -3.93 -1.59 22.24
N LEU A 54 -4.47 -2.81 22.15
CA LEU A 54 -3.88 -3.85 21.31
C LEU A 54 -4.00 -3.50 19.82
N PRO A 55 -2.99 -3.80 18.99
CA PRO A 55 -3.10 -3.64 17.55
C PRO A 55 -4.12 -4.62 16.96
N ALA A 56 -4.53 -4.37 15.72
CA ALA A 56 -5.61 -5.12 15.11
C ALA A 56 -5.40 -5.35 13.61
N TYR A 57 -6.09 -6.35 13.07
CA TYR A 57 -6.18 -6.58 11.63
C TYR A 57 -7.55 -7.18 11.28
N ASN A 58 -7.94 -7.07 10.02
CA ASN A 58 -9.07 -7.80 9.45
C ASN A 58 -8.52 -8.95 8.60
N PHE A 59 -9.16 -10.11 8.62
CA PHE A 59 -8.69 -11.30 7.90
C PHE A 59 -9.84 -12.04 7.21
N ASP A 60 -9.68 -12.27 5.91
CA ASP A 60 -10.59 -13.08 5.11
C ASP A 60 -9.84 -14.29 4.56
N GLU A 61 -10.22 -15.48 5.04
CA GLU A 61 -9.52 -16.74 4.74
C GLU A 61 -9.58 -17.09 3.25
N GLY A 62 -8.48 -17.58 2.70
CA GLY A 62 -8.37 -18.04 1.32
C GLY A 62 -9.20 -19.28 1.04
N PHE A 63 -9.38 -19.62 -0.24
CA PHE A 63 -10.13 -20.80 -0.66
C PHE A 63 -9.64 -21.36 -1.99
N GLY A 64 -9.96 -22.64 -2.26
CA GLY A 64 -9.54 -23.32 -3.48
C GLY A 64 -8.02 -23.41 -3.60
N ASP A 65 -7.47 -23.07 -4.76
CA ASP A 65 -6.03 -23.02 -5.00
C ASP A 65 -5.33 -21.79 -4.36
N GLY A 66 -6.10 -20.88 -3.76
CA GLY A 66 -5.59 -19.68 -3.08
C GLY A 66 -5.23 -19.87 -1.61
N VAL A 67 -5.54 -21.03 -1.01
CA VAL A 67 -5.36 -21.28 0.44
C VAL A 67 -3.90 -21.23 0.91
N SER A 68 -2.94 -21.47 0.02
CA SER A 68 -1.50 -21.39 0.30
C SER A 68 -0.89 -20.04 -0.09
N ASN A 69 -1.71 -19.06 -0.46
CA ASN A 69 -1.26 -17.75 -0.91
C ASN A 69 -1.77 -16.65 0.03
N TRP A 70 -0.94 -15.66 0.29
CA TRP A 70 -1.20 -14.63 1.30
C TRP A 70 -0.97 -13.23 0.75
N LEU A 71 -1.90 -12.33 1.04
CA LEU A 71 -1.80 -10.91 0.74
C LEU A 71 -1.96 -10.14 2.05
N VAL A 72 -0.91 -9.44 2.44
CA VAL A 72 -0.87 -8.58 3.63
C VAL A 72 -0.89 -7.13 3.17
N TYR A 73 -1.97 -6.43 3.49
CA TYR A 73 -2.17 -5.02 3.18
C TYR A 73 -1.97 -4.17 4.44
N LEU A 74 -1.04 -3.21 4.40
CA LEU A 74 -0.78 -2.26 5.47
C LEU A 74 -1.61 -0.98 5.26
N GLU A 75 -2.50 -0.68 6.19
CA GLU A 75 -3.27 0.57 6.21
C GLU A 75 -2.31 1.78 6.29
N GLY A 76 -2.68 2.87 5.61
CA GLY A 76 -1.97 4.15 5.67
C GLY A 76 -2.72 5.18 6.50
N GLY A 77 -2.15 6.37 6.63
CA GLY A 77 -2.83 7.48 7.31
C GLY A 77 -1.90 8.57 7.81
N ALA A 78 -0.92 9.00 7.01
CA ALA A 78 0.12 9.97 7.41
C ALA A 78 0.89 9.57 8.69
N TRP A 79 1.57 10.53 9.31
CA TRP A 79 2.40 10.33 10.50
C TRP A 79 2.10 11.38 11.55
N CYS A 80 2.64 11.19 12.75
CA CYS A 80 2.74 12.24 13.75
C CYS A 80 4.21 12.46 14.10
N SER A 81 4.70 13.69 13.89
CA SER A 81 6.11 14.07 14.06
C SER A 81 6.39 14.78 15.38
N THR A 82 5.35 15.17 16.12
CA THR A 82 5.45 15.78 17.45
C THR A 82 4.61 15.03 18.48
N LYS A 83 4.98 15.14 19.76
CA LYS A 83 4.20 14.57 20.87
C LYS A 83 2.75 15.09 20.88
N HIS A 84 2.56 16.37 20.54
CA HIS A 84 1.24 16.99 20.46
C HIS A 84 0.38 16.30 19.39
N ASP A 85 0.92 16.15 18.18
CA ASP A 85 0.19 15.52 17.08
C ASP A 85 -0.17 14.06 17.39
N CYS A 86 0.79 13.31 17.95
CA CYS A 86 0.55 11.93 18.33
C CYS A 86 -0.49 11.82 19.47
N ASN A 87 -0.47 12.76 20.42
CA ASN A 87 -1.45 12.78 21.51
C ASN A 87 -2.86 13.08 21.02
N ASN A 88 -3.01 13.95 20.01
CA ASN A 88 -4.31 14.20 19.37
C ASN A 88 -4.77 12.96 18.58
N ARG A 89 -3.84 12.31 17.89
CA ARG A 89 -4.11 11.14 17.05
C ARG A 89 -4.63 9.93 17.82
N LYS A 90 -4.23 9.76 19.08
CA LYS A 90 -4.63 8.63 19.93
C LYS A 90 -6.15 8.49 20.13
N TYR A 91 -6.89 9.59 20.00
CA TYR A 91 -8.36 9.62 20.10
C TYR A 91 -9.09 9.26 18.78
N SER A 92 -8.40 8.63 17.84
CA SER A 92 -8.96 8.23 16.54
C SER A 92 -8.61 6.78 16.23
N TYR A 93 -9.22 6.21 15.17
CA TYR A 93 -8.87 4.86 14.68
C TYR A 93 -7.41 4.74 14.23
N LEU A 94 -6.73 5.87 13.99
CA LEU A 94 -5.32 5.94 13.61
C LEU A 94 -4.34 5.96 14.80
N GLY A 95 -4.86 5.85 16.02
CA GLY A 95 -4.07 5.80 17.25
C GLY A 95 -4.64 4.88 18.33
N SER A 96 -5.84 4.31 18.13
CA SER A 96 -6.48 3.38 19.05
C SER A 96 -7.35 2.37 18.31
N SER A 97 -7.22 1.10 18.67
CA SER A 97 -8.12 0.05 18.20
C SER A 97 -9.54 0.13 18.76
N SER A 98 -9.75 0.89 19.85
CA SER A 98 -11.09 1.13 20.40
C SER A 98 -11.99 1.93 19.46
N HIS A 99 -11.40 2.63 18.49
CA HIS A 99 -12.09 3.42 17.48
C HIS A 99 -12.15 2.73 16.10
N MET A 100 -11.58 1.53 15.98
CA MET A 100 -11.59 0.75 14.74
C MET A 100 -12.90 -0.04 14.61
N LYS A 101 -13.36 -0.16 13.37
CA LYS A 101 -14.55 -0.95 12.99
C LYS A 101 -14.16 -2.02 11.98
N GLU A 102 -15.13 -2.89 11.71
CA GLU A 102 -15.06 -3.86 10.61
C GLU A 102 -14.70 -3.18 9.28
N ALA A 103 -14.06 -3.93 8.38
CA ALA A 103 -13.56 -3.40 7.11
C ALA A 103 -14.27 -4.06 5.91
N TYR A 104 -14.53 -3.27 4.87
CA TYR A 104 -15.04 -3.77 3.59
C TYR A 104 -13.90 -3.92 2.60
N PHE A 105 -13.50 -5.15 2.32
CA PHE A 105 -12.42 -5.41 1.37
C PHE A 105 -12.85 -5.07 -0.06
N SER A 106 -11.96 -4.40 -0.79
CA SER A 106 -12.15 -3.98 -2.18
C SER A 106 -10.81 -3.85 -2.90
N GLY A 107 -10.83 -3.63 -4.21
CA GLY A 107 -9.61 -3.51 -5.03
C GLY A 107 -8.79 -4.81 -4.98
N ILE A 108 -7.51 -4.70 -4.63
CA ILE A 108 -6.60 -5.86 -4.52
C ILE A 108 -7.02 -6.85 -3.42
N LEU A 109 -7.89 -6.44 -2.49
CA LEU A 109 -8.46 -7.31 -1.46
C LEU A 109 -9.86 -7.82 -1.82
N ASP A 110 -10.44 -7.44 -2.95
CA ASP A 110 -11.78 -7.89 -3.35
C ASP A 110 -11.82 -9.42 -3.49
N SER A 111 -12.92 -10.04 -3.03
CA SER A 111 -13.13 -11.51 -3.03
C SER A 111 -13.69 -12.04 -4.35
N THR A 112 -13.99 -11.17 -5.31
CA THR A 112 -14.57 -11.55 -6.59
C THR A 112 -13.52 -11.63 -7.67
N LYS A 113 -13.56 -12.71 -8.46
CA LYS A 113 -12.63 -12.93 -9.57
C LYS A 113 -12.75 -11.87 -10.66
N THR A 114 -13.92 -11.24 -10.82
CA THR A 114 -14.10 -10.18 -11.80
C THR A 114 -13.29 -8.94 -11.44
N ASN A 115 -13.30 -8.54 -10.17
CA ASN A 115 -12.63 -7.33 -9.70
C ASN A 115 -11.15 -7.59 -9.39
N ASN A 116 -10.82 -8.78 -8.91
CA ASN A 116 -9.49 -9.18 -8.45
C ASN A 116 -9.05 -10.54 -9.02
N PRO A 117 -8.85 -10.66 -10.33
CA PRO A 117 -8.76 -11.95 -11.04
C PRO A 117 -7.67 -12.89 -10.55
N ASP A 118 -6.55 -12.34 -10.10
CA ASP A 118 -5.36 -13.09 -9.72
C ASP A 118 -5.27 -13.39 -8.21
N PHE A 119 -5.92 -12.57 -7.36
CA PHE A 119 -5.75 -12.64 -5.89
C PHE A 119 -7.05 -12.82 -5.10
N TYR A 120 -8.22 -12.89 -5.77
CA TYR A 120 -9.55 -12.92 -5.12
C TYR A 120 -9.73 -14.03 -4.09
N ASN A 121 -9.05 -15.16 -4.26
CA ASN A 121 -9.20 -16.34 -3.41
C ASN A 121 -8.02 -16.59 -2.46
N TRP A 122 -7.09 -15.64 -2.37
CA TRP A 122 -5.99 -15.71 -1.42
C TRP A 122 -6.46 -15.44 0.02
N ASN A 123 -5.65 -15.83 0.99
CA ASN A 123 -5.73 -15.30 2.35
C ASN A 123 -5.45 -13.79 2.29
N ARG A 124 -6.43 -12.98 2.66
CA ARG A 124 -6.39 -11.53 2.52
C ARG A 124 -6.43 -10.88 3.89
N VAL A 125 -5.42 -10.10 4.22
CA VAL A 125 -5.23 -9.47 5.53
C VAL A 125 -5.13 -7.96 5.34
N TYR A 126 -5.86 -7.22 6.17
CA TYR A 126 -5.78 -5.76 6.25
C TYR A 126 -5.31 -5.36 7.66
N VAL A 127 -4.03 -5.03 7.79
CA VAL A 127 -3.39 -4.67 9.05
C VAL A 127 -3.71 -3.22 9.38
N ARG A 128 -4.29 -2.97 10.56
CA ARG A 128 -4.73 -1.63 10.95
C ARG A 128 -3.57 -0.78 11.44
N TYR A 129 -3.56 0.48 11.02
CA TYR A 129 -2.49 1.42 11.31
C TYR A 129 -2.84 2.29 12.51
N CYS A 130 -2.09 2.15 13.61
CA CYS A 130 -2.36 2.87 14.86
C CYS A 130 -1.12 3.42 15.57
N ASP A 131 0.06 3.40 14.92
CA ASP A 131 1.31 3.82 15.54
C ASP A 131 1.80 5.21 15.09
N GLY A 132 1.36 5.71 13.92
CA GLY A 132 1.77 7.02 13.42
C GLY A 132 3.21 7.10 12.89
N SER A 133 3.87 5.96 12.65
CA SER A 133 5.29 5.83 12.30
C SER A 133 5.58 4.92 11.09
N SER A 134 4.58 4.63 10.24
CA SER A 134 4.70 3.60 9.18
C SER A 134 5.15 2.23 9.72
N PHE A 135 4.65 1.82 10.88
CA PHE A 135 5.05 0.54 11.50
C PHE A 135 6.57 0.43 11.75
N MET A 136 7.28 1.52 12.03
CA MET A 136 8.74 1.51 12.23
C MET A 136 9.20 1.88 13.64
N GLY A 137 8.35 2.53 14.44
CA GLY A 137 8.73 3.02 15.75
C GLY A 137 9.00 1.91 16.77
N ASP A 138 10.05 2.07 17.58
CA ASP A 138 10.41 1.15 18.65
C ASP A 138 11.04 1.90 19.83
N VAL A 139 10.25 2.76 20.46
CA VAL A 139 10.63 3.37 21.73
C VAL A 139 10.41 2.30 22.81
N LYS A 140 11.33 2.16 23.77
CA LYS A 140 11.15 1.18 24.85
C LYS A 140 10.21 1.70 25.94
N GLU A 141 10.39 2.96 26.29
CA GLU A 141 9.67 3.63 27.37
C GLU A 141 8.31 4.14 26.90
N ILE A 142 7.39 4.31 27.83
CA ILE A 142 6.09 4.97 27.61
C ILE A 142 6.31 6.45 27.91
N ASP A 143 5.75 7.35 27.11
CA ASP A 143 5.88 8.78 27.40
C ASP A 143 5.20 9.12 28.74
N PRO A 144 5.92 9.63 29.74
CA PRO A 144 5.39 9.75 31.11
C PRO A 144 4.34 10.87 31.27
N VAL A 145 4.22 11.77 30.29
CA VAL A 145 3.29 12.92 30.34
C VAL A 145 2.00 12.60 29.60
N THR A 146 2.13 12.01 28.42
CA THR A 146 1.01 11.76 27.49
C THR A 146 0.50 10.33 27.52
N ASN A 147 1.25 9.43 28.16
CA ASN A 147 1.05 7.97 28.17
C ASN A 147 1.02 7.38 26.75
N LEU A 148 1.84 7.92 25.84
CA LEU A 148 1.91 7.46 24.46
C LEU A 148 2.84 6.26 24.29
N HIS A 149 2.43 5.34 23.44
CA HIS A 149 3.19 4.15 23.05
C HIS A 149 3.64 4.26 21.59
N TYR A 150 4.93 4.46 21.37
CA TYR A 150 5.54 4.47 20.03
C TYR A 150 6.10 3.08 19.71
N ARG A 151 5.26 2.21 19.12
CA ARG A 151 5.52 0.75 19.01
C ARG A 151 5.28 0.18 17.61
N GLY A 152 5.32 1.00 16.56
CA GLY A 152 5.01 0.59 15.17
C GLY A 152 5.73 -0.67 14.70
N ALA A 153 7.05 -0.78 14.93
CA ALA A 153 7.82 -1.95 14.52
C ALA A 153 7.40 -3.22 15.28
N ARG A 154 7.09 -3.09 16.57
CA ARG A 154 6.58 -4.22 17.37
C ARG A 154 5.19 -4.65 16.94
N ILE A 155 4.35 -3.70 16.52
CA ILE A 155 3.03 -3.99 15.93
C ILE A 155 3.20 -4.84 14.68
N PHE A 156 4.09 -4.44 13.76
CA PHE A 156 4.41 -5.24 12.58
C PHE A 156 4.87 -6.65 12.96
N ASP A 157 5.87 -6.76 13.84
CA ASP A 157 6.44 -8.05 14.26
C ASP A 157 5.39 -8.96 14.93
N ALA A 158 4.52 -8.40 15.78
CA ALA A 158 3.46 -9.15 16.47
C ALA A 158 2.38 -9.66 15.51
N VAL A 159 1.97 -8.83 14.54
CA VAL A 159 1.01 -9.21 13.50
C VAL A 159 1.61 -10.29 12.61
N MET A 160 2.85 -10.12 12.11
CA MET A 160 3.49 -11.11 11.25
C MET A 160 3.64 -12.45 11.97
N GLU A 161 4.05 -12.47 13.24
CA GLU A 161 4.13 -13.69 14.05
C GLU A 161 2.78 -14.41 14.14
N GLU A 162 1.69 -13.68 14.38
CA GLU A 162 0.36 -14.27 14.45
C GLU A 162 -0.09 -14.83 13.09
N LEU A 163 0.14 -14.11 12.00
CA LEU A 163 -0.20 -14.59 10.65
C LEU A 163 0.63 -15.81 10.26
N LEU A 164 1.93 -15.84 10.60
CA LEU A 164 2.79 -17.01 10.42
C LEU A 164 2.23 -18.23 11.18
N ALA A 165 1.79 -18.03 12.43
CA ALA A 165 1.16 -19.08 13.23
C ALA A 165 -0.19 -19.55 12.65
N LYS A 166 -0.91 -18.70 11.91
CA LYS A 166 -2.14 -19.04 11.19
C LYS A 166 -1.92 -19.77 9.86
N GLY A 167 -0.67 -20.06 9.49
CA GLY A 167 -0.34 -20.82 8.28
C GLY A 167 0.37 -20.01 7.20
N MET A 168 0.60 -18.70 7.40
CA MET A 168 1.37 -17.90 6.44
C MET A 168 2.81 -18.42 6.29
N LYS A 169 3.37 -19.05 7.33
CA LYS A 169 4.72 -19.63 7.28
C LYS A 169 4.91 -20.70 6.19
N ASP A 170 3.82 -21.36 5.79
CA ASP A 170 3.81 -22.43 4.80
C ASP A 170 3.36 -21.94 3.41
N ALA A 171 3.33 -20.61 3.21
CA ALA A 171 2.83 -20.02 1.98
C ALA A 171 3.72 -20.31 0.77
N SER A 172 3.08 -20.55 -0.38
CA SER A 172 3.73 -20.62 -1.68
C SER A 172 4.01 -19.24 -2.26
N ASN A 173 3.06 -18.31 -2.06
CA ASN A 173 3.09 -16.96 -2.61
C ASN A 173 2.67 -15.96 -1.53
N VAL A 174 3.44 -14.88 -1.38
CA VAL A 174 3.14 -13.83 -0.41
C VAL A 174 3.36 -12.45 -1.01
N ILE A 175 2.37 -11.58 -0.84
CA ILE A 175 2.43 -10.15 -1.16
C ILE A 175 2.44 -9.35 0.13
N LEU A 176 3.41 -8.45 0.28
CA LEU A 176 3.31 -7.30 1.18
C LEU A 176 2.95 -6.07 0.37
N THR A 177 1.88 -5.39 0.73
CA THR A 177 1.43 -4.17 0.04
C THR A 177 0.85 -3.18 1.03
N GLY A 178 0.67 -1.94 0.61
CA GLY A 178 0.02 -0.92 1.41
C GLY A 178 -0.13 0.38 0.64
N CYS A 179 -0.91 1.29 1.20
CA CYS A 179 -1.15 2.63 0.66
C CYS A 179 -0.52 3.70 1.55
N SER A 180 0.02 4.77 0.96
CA SER A 180 0.47 5.95 1.71
C SER A 180 1.55 5.58 2.76
N ALA A 181 1.33 5.90 4.04
CA ALA A 181 2.20 5.47 5.14
C ALA A 181 2.39 3.94 5.22
N GLY A 182 1.36 3.14 4.92
CA GLY A 182 1.48 1.67 4.85
C GLY A 182 2.29 1.20 3.64
N SER A 183 2.33 2.00 2.58
CA SER A 183 3.18 1.77 1.42
C SER A 183 4.65 2.09 1.71
N LEU A 184 4.92 3.20 2.40
CA LEU A 184 6.26 3.47 2.93
C LEU A 184 6.72 2.34 3.86
N ALA A 185 5.84 1.87 4.75
CA ALA A 185 6.10 0.70 5.59
C ALA A 185 6.42 -0.54 4.75
N THR A 186 5.68 -0.77 3.65
CA THR A 186 5.95 -1.87 2.72
C THR A 186 7.35 -1.80 2.14
N ILE A 187 7.81 -0.61 1.71
CA ILE A 187 9.18 -0.40 1.23
C ILE A 187 10.19 -0.74 2.33
N LEU A 188 10.00 -0.16 3.52
CA LEU A 188 10.95 -0.26 4.63
C LEU A 188 11.07 -1.68 5.21
N HIS A 189 9.97 -2.43 5.22
CA HIS A 189 9.93 -3.81 5.72
C HIS A 189 10.18 -4.86 4.64
N CYS A 190 10.25 -4.51 3.35
CA CYS A 190 10.19 -5.49 2.26
C CYS A 190 11.24 -6.61 2.37
N ASP A 191 12.52 -6.25 2.57
CA ASP A 191 13.59 -7.23 2.70
C ASP A 191 13.48 -8.02 4.02
N GLY A 192 13.09 -7.37 5.13
CA GLY A 192 12.85 -8.06 6.40
C GLY A 192 11.72 -9.07 6.28
N PHE A 193 10.62 -8.70 5.63
CA PHE A 193 9.47 -9.56 5.36
C PHE A 193 9.85 -10.78 4.52
N ARG A 194 10.70 -10.62 3.50
CA ARG A 194 11.25 -11.73 2.71
C ARG A 194 11.99 -12.76 3.57
N THR A 195 12.66 -12.35 4.65
CA THR A 195 13.42 -13.27 5.52
C THR A 195 12.52 -14.17 6.38
N LEU A 196 11.23 -13.86 6.50
CA LEU A 196 10.27 -14.70 7.25
C LEU A 196 9.95 -16.03 6.54
N PHE A 197 10.35 -16.18 5.28
CA PHE A 197 9.96 -17.28 4.42
C PHE A 197 11.16 -18.04 3.83
N PRO A 198 11.01 -19.35 3.57
CA PRO A 198 12.05 -20.13 2.91
C PRO A 198 12.34 -19.63 1.49
N GLY A 199 13.47 -20.06 0.94
CA GLY A 199 13.91 -19.74 -0.44
C GLY A 199 12.89 -20.05 -1.53
N THR A 200 12.02 -21.03 -1.29
CA THR A 200 11.00 -21.54 -2.21
C THR A 200 9.74 -20.69 -2.28
N THR A 201 9.45 -19.87 -1.26
CA THR A 201 8.28 -18.99 -1.25
C THR A 201 8.52 -17.80 -2.17
N ARG A 202 7.58 -17.54 -3.08
CA ARG A 202 7.58 -16.32 -3.87
C ARG A 202 7.11 -15.17 -3.00
N VAL A 203 8.01 -14.26 -2.64
CA VAL A 203 7.70 -13.04 -1.88
C VAL A 203 7.97 -11.84 -2.75
N LYS A 204 6.98 -10.95 -2.89
CA LYS A 204 7.14 -9.66 -3.58
C LYS A 204 6.40 -8.57 -2.83
N CYS A 205 6.88 -7.34 -2.96
CA CYS A 205 6.29 -6.18 -2.33
C CYS A 205 5.70 -5.22 -3.36
N ILE A 206 4.59 -4.56 -3.03
CA ILE A 206 3.94 -3.56 -3.87
C ILE A 206 3.77 -2.27 -3.06
N SER A 207 4.50 -1.24 -3.46
CA SER A 207 4.38 0.09 -2.89
C SER A 207 3.40 0.92 -3.71
N ASP A 208 2.17 1.10 -3.21
CA ASP A 208 1.16 2.00 -3.78
C ASP A 208 1.14 3.37 -3.08
N GLY A 209 1.56 4.44 -3.76
CA GLY A 209 1.56 5.80 -3.18
C GLY A 209 2.60 6.00 -2.07
N GLY A 210 3.64 5.17 -2.02
CA GLY A 210 4.63 5.13 -0.94
C GLY A 210 5.96 5.79 -1.24
N PHE A 211 6.24 6.14 -2.49
CA PHE A 211 7.47 6.82 -2.88
C PHE A 211 7.43 8.31 -2.53
N PHE A 212 7.73 8.66 -1.28
CA PHE A 212 7.82 10.04 -0.83
C PHE A 212 9.17 10.66 -1.21
N ILE A 213 9.17 11.90 -1.69
CA ILE A 213 10.41 12.58 -2.08
C ILE A 213 10.72 13.76 -1.17
N ARG A 214 12.01 14.02 -0.98
CA ARG A 214 12.49 15.23 -0.31
C ARG A 214 12.29 16.45 -1.21
N ALA A 215 12.62 16.29 -2.49
CA ALA A 215 12.70 17.36 -3.49
C ALA A 215 13.48 18.57 -2.96
N LYS A 216 14.78 18.38 -2.73
CA LYS A 216 15.69 19.34 -2.07
C LYS A 216 15.74 20.74 -2.72
N ASP A 217 15.48 20.81 -4.02
CA ASP A 217 15.55 22.05 -4.80
C ASP A 217 14.15 22.69 -5.02
N LEU A 218 13.11 22.20 -4.33
CA LEU A 218 11.78 22.82 -4.28
C LEU A 218 11.56 23.57 -2.97
N SER A 219 10.68 24.59 -3.00
CA SER A 219 10.21 25.25 -1.78
C SER A 219 9.64 24.25 -0.77
N GLY A 220 9.81 24.51 0.52
CA GLY A 220 9.35 23.61 1.58
C GLY A 220 10.25 22.39 1.83
N ALA A 221 11.42 22.28 1.20
CA ALA A 221 12.28 21.09 1.32
C ALA A 221 12.76 20.87 2.75
N LYS A 222 13.16 21.95 3.43
CA LYS A 222 13.62 21.88 4.82
C LYS A 222 12.50 21.46 5.77
N GLU A 223 11.29 21.95 5.54
CA GLU A 223 10.08 21.63 6.28
C GLU A 223 9.69 20.16 6.09
N ARG A 224 9.81 19.64 4.86
CA ARG A 224 9.64 18.20 4.58
C ARG A 224 10.67 17.36 5.33
N GLU A 225 11.93 17.76 5.28
CA GLU A 225 13.01 17.09 6.03
C GLU A 225 12.75 17.13 7.55
N ASP A 226 12.34 18.27 8.09
CA ASP A 226 12.05 18.42 9.52
C ASP A 226 10.84 17.62 9.94
N TYR A 227 9.81 17.53 9.10
CA TYR A 227 8.65 16.69 9.36
C TYR A 227 9.05 15.22 9.49
N PHE A 228 9.71 14.65 8.47
CA PHE A 228 10.11 13.23 8.50
C PHE A 228 11.25 12.96 9.48
N GLY A 229 12.19 13.89 9.66
CA GLY A 229 13.22 13.83 10.69
C GLY A 229 12.60 13.82 12.10
N GLY A 230 11.55 14.60 12.33
CA GLY A 230 10.75 14.58 13.55
C GLY A 230 10.06 13.24 13.79
N VAL A 231 9.48 12.62 12.74
CA VAL A 231 8.93 11.26 12.84
C VAL A 231 10.03 10.26 13.23
N VAL A 232 11.19 10.30 12.57
CA VAL A 232 12.30 9.39 12.85
C VAL A 232 12.85 9.55 14.27
N ALA A 233 13.02 10.79 14.72
CA ALA A 233 13.52 11.09 16.05
C ALA A 233 12.53 10.70 17.15
N LEU A 234 11.26 11.11 17.03
CA LEU A 234 10.23 10.88 18.05
C LEU A 234 9.95 9.39 18.27
N HIS A 235 9.92 8.62 17.18
CA HIS A 235 9.58 7.19 17.22
C HIS A 235 10.81 6.27 17.30
N GLU A 236 12.03 6.84 17.42
CA GLU A 236 13.30 6.11 17.44
C GLU A 236 13.52 5.16 16.24
N ILE A 237 13.05 5.55 15.07
CA ILE A 237 13.04 4.72 13.84
C ILE A 237 14.46 4.40 13.35
N ALA A 238 15.45 5.23 13.67
CA ALA A 238 16.83 5.10 13.19
C ALA A 238 17.42 3.69 13.40
N LYS A 239 17.03 3.01 14.48
CA LYS A 239 17.49 1.65 14.83
C LYS A 239 16.96 0.56 13.90
N ARG A 240 15.87 0.83 13.18
CA ARG A 240 15.18 -0.11 12.27
C ARG A 240 15.45 0.21 10.80
N LEU A 241 16.08 1.36 10.50
CA LEU A 241 16.46 1.72 9.15
C LEU A 241 17.71 0.94 8.69
N PRO A 242 17.84 0.66 7.38
CA PRO A 242 18.96 -0.11 6.87
C PRO A 242 20.28 0.64 7.07
N SER A 243 21.28 -0.06 7.60
CA SER A 243 22.65 0.46 7.79
C SER A 243 23.30 0.93 6.49
N SER A 244 22.90 0.33 5.36
CA SER A 244 23.31 0.76 4.03
C SER A 244 22.93 2.21 3.73
N CYS A 245 21.92 2.76 4.39
CA CYS A 245 21.56 4.19 4.30
C CYS A 245 22.12 5.00 5.47
N THR A 246 21.85 4.58 6.71
CA THR A 246 22.16 5.38 7.92
C THR A 246 23.66 5.55 8.20
N SER A 247 24.53 4.73 7.58
CA SER A 247 25.99 4.93 7.63
C SER A 247 26.50 6.06 6.74
N ARG A 248 25.70 6.55 5.79
CA ARG A 248 26.11 7.53 4.77
C ARG A 248 25.41 8.88 4.91
N MET A 249 24.30 8.94 5.63
CA MET A 249 23.49 10.15 5.80
C MET A 249 22.68 10.12 7.09
N ASP A 250 22.07 11.26 7.43
CA ASP A 250 21.18 11.36 8.58
C ASP A 250 20.00 10.37 8.49
N PRO A 251 19.63 9.67 9.59
CA PRO A 251 18.53 8.71 9.57
C PRO A 251 17.18 9.29 9.12
N GLY A 252 16.91 10.58 9.34
CA GLY A 252 15.72 11.26 8.82
C GLY A 252 15.65 11.22 7.30
N LEU A 253 16.79 11.39 6.62
CA LEU A 253 16.88 11.30 5.16
C LEU A 253 16.64 9.87 4.66
N CYS A 254 17.03 8.87 5.45
CA CYS A 254 16.78 7.46 5.16
C CYS A 254 15.31 7.06 5.27
N PHE A 255 14.43 7.92 5.76
CA PHE A 255 12.99 7.68 5.74
C PHE A 255 12.35 8.03 4.38
N PHE A 256 13.06 8.78 3.53
CA PHE A 256 12.64 9.00 2.14
C PHE A 256 13.07 7.82 1.25
N PRO A 257 12.13 7.15 0.56
CA PRO A 257 12.42 6.04 -0.35
C PRO A 257 13.49 6.29 -1.41
N GLU A 258 13.63 7.53 -1.88
CA GLU A 258 14.67 7.94 -2.84
C GLU A 258 16.09 7.55 -2.39
N ASN A 259 16.33 7.46 -1.08
CA ASN A 259 17.66 7.18 -0.51
C ASN A 259 17.93 5.69 -0.23
N LEU A 260 16.94 4.80 -0.33
CA LEU A 260 17.11 3.38 0.03
C LEU A 260 16.50 2.37 -0.94
N VAL A 261 15.57 2.77 -1.82
CA VAL A 261 14.91 1.83 -2.75
C VAL A 261 15.92 1.18 -3.69
N GLY A 262 17.00 1.88 -4.02
CA GLY A 262 18.13 1.35 -4.80
C GLY A 262 18.81 0.14 -4.17
N ASN A 263 18.70 -0.05 -2.86
CA ASN A 263 19.37 -1.10 -2.11
C ASN A 263 18.46 -2.30 -1.77
N ILE A 264 17.15 -2.19 -2.02
CA ILE A 264 16.18 -3.28 -1.75
C ILE A 264 16.44 -4.44 -2.70
N GLN A 265 16.57 -5.64 -2.13
CA GLN A 265 16.89 -6.86 -2.88
C GLN A 265 15.62 -7.63 -3.31
N THR A 266 14.60 -7.60 -2.48
CA THR A 266 13.32 -8.27 -2.73
C THR A 266 12.59 -7.57 -3.88
N PRO A 267 11.97 -8.30 -4.83
CA PRO A 267 11.23 -7.67 -5.92
C PRO A 267 10.16 -6.73 -5.40
N LEU A 268 10.28 -5.46 -5.77
CA LEU A 268 9.41 -4.36 -5.35
C LEU A 268 8.74 -3.74 -6.57
N PHE A 269 7.43 -3.54 -6.52
CA PHE A 269 6.69 -2.77 -7.51
C PHE A 269 6.42 -1.36 -6.98
N LEU A 270 6.84 -0.33 -7.71
CA LEU A 270 6.52 1.07 -7.40
C LEU A 270 5.31 1.51 -8.22
N LEU A 271 4.17 1.66 -7.57
CA LEU A 271 2.95 2.23 -8.13
C LEU A 271 2.73 3.61 -7.50
N ASN A 272 2.96 4.67 -8.26
CA ASN A 272 2.85 6.02 -7.71
C ASN A 272 2.34 7.00 -8.78
N SER A 273 1.56 7.99 -8.32
CA SER A 273 1.36 9.18 -9.14
C SER A 273 2.60 10.07 -9.08
N ALA A 274 3.03 10.59 -10.23
CA ALA A 274 4.02 11.66 -10.30
C ALA A 274 3.43 13.02 -9.87
N PHE A 275 2.10 13.08 -9.73
CA PHE A 275 1.34 14.18 -9.13
C PHE A 275 0.55 13.66 -7.93
N ASP A 276 1.23 13.00 -7.00
CA ASP A 276 0.60 12.46 -5.79
C ASP A 276 -0.10 13.60 -5.02
N SER A 277 -1.43 13.49 -4.91
CA SER A 277 -2.26 14.57 -4.39
C SER A 277 -2.04 14.83 -2.91
N TRP A 278 -1.58 13.83 -2.14
CA TRP A 278 -1.25 14.01 -0.74
C TRP A 278 0.10 14.71 -0.59
N GLN A 279 1.12 14.31 -1.33
CA GLN A 279 2.43 14.98 -1.31
C GLN A 279 2.31 16.43 -1.75
N ILE A 280 1.57 16.70 -2.82
CA ILE A 280 1.33 18.07 -3.30
C ILE A 280 0.49 18.86 -2.27
N GLY A 281 -0.62 18.30 -1.81
CA GLY A 281 -1.55 19.02 -0.94
C GLY A 281 -1.07 19.21 0.50
N SER A 282 -0.15 18.39 0.99
CA SER A 282 0.26 18.36 2.41
C SER A 282 1.76 18.57 2.63
N ASN A 283 2.64 18.12 1.72
CA ASN A 283 4.09 18.19 1.89
C ASN A 283 4.76 19.26 1.03
N LEU A 284 4.13 19.67 -0.07
CA LEU A 284 4.61 20.74 -0.94
C LEU A 284 4.04 22.12 -0.57
N GLU A 285 3.15 22.19 0.43
CA GLU A 285 2.53 23.44 0.87
C GLU A 285 3.62 24.48 1.22
N PRO A 286 3.70 25.61 0.47
CA PRO A 286 4.61 26.68 0.81
C PRO A 286 4.20 27.31 2.16
N PRO A 287 5.13 27.98 2.88
CA PRO A 287 4.78 28.76 4.06
C PRO A 287 3.58 29.69 3.77
N LEU A 288 2.64 29.80 4.72
CA LEU A 288 1.34 30.49 4.55
C LEU A 288 1.42 31.92 4.02
N VAL A 289 2.56 32.58 4.19
CA VAL A 289 2.84 33.94 3.71
C VAL A 289 2.99 33.98 2.18
N ASP A 290 3.37 32.86 1.56
CA ASP A 290 3.81 32.86 0.17
C ASP A 290 2.68 32.69 -0.82
N GLN A 291 1.57 31.95 -0.54
CA GLN A 291 0.43 31.86 -1.49
C GLN A 291 -0.95 31.55 -0.86
N PRO A 292 -1.88 32.54 -0.77
CA PRO A 292 -3.25 32.27 -0.36
C PRO A 292 -3.95 31.31 -1.35
N GLY A 293 -4.80 30.42 -0.82
CA GLY A 293 -5.62 29.53 -1.65
C GLY A 293 -4.97 28.20 -2.06
N TRP A 294 -3.77 27.86 -1.57
CA TRP A 294 -3.14 26.55 -1.85
C TRP A 294 -4.07 25.37 -1.55
N ASN A 295 -4.70 25.38 -0.37
CA ASN A 295 -5.65 24.34 0.03
C ASN A 295 -6.87 24.28 -0.91
N ASN A 296 -7.39 25.43 -1.37
CA ASN A 296 -8.51 25.44 -2.33
C ASN A 296 -8.08 24.84 -3.68
N CYS A 297 -6.89 25.20 -4.17
CA CYS A 297 -6.30 24.68 -5.41
C CYS A 297 -6.03 23.17 -5.33
N THR A 298 -5.34 22.70 -4.29
CA THR A 298 -4.82 21.32 -4.22
C THR A 298 -5.78 20.31 -3.60
N LYS A 299 -6.70 20.72 -2.74
CA LYS A 299 -7.64 19.83 -2.04
C LYS A 299 -9.07 19.90 -2.58
N MET A 300 -9.45 21.00 -3.25
CA MET A 300 -10.80 21.15 -3.80
C MET A 300 -10.82 21.09 -5.33
N ASN A 301 -10.10 21.99 -6.01
CA ASN A 301 -10.16 22.10 -7.47
C ASN A 301 -8.88 22.73 -8.05
N LEU A 302 -8.15 21.97 -8.87
CA LEU A 302 -6.93 22.44 -9.53
C LEU A 302 -7.13 23.63 -10.48
N ASN A 303 -8.36 23.89 -10.93
CA ASN A 303 -8.66 25.09 -11.73
C ASN A 303 -8.60 26.39 -10.91
N LEU A 304 -8.56 26.30 -9.58
CA LEU A 304 -8.39 27.45 -8.68
C LEU A 304 -6.91 27.78 -8.45
N CYS A 305 -5.99 27.00 -9.00
CA CYS A 305 -4.56 27.25 -8.88
C CYS A 305 -4.15 28.49 -9.69
N THR A 306 -3.35 29.36 -9.08
CA THR A 306 -2.64 30.40 -9.82
C THR A 306 -1.62 29.77 -10.77
N THR A 307 -1.11 30.55 -11.73
CA THR A 307 -0.06 30.09 -12.64
C THR A 307 1.20 29.62 -11.90
N SER A 308 1.59 30.29 -10.81
CA SER A 308 2.75 29.91 -10.00
C SER A 308 2.50 28.64 -9.19
N GLN A 309 1.30 28.45 -8.63
CA GLN A 309 0.93 27.19 -7.94
C GLN A 309 0.96 26.01 -8.90
N LEU A 310 0.36 26.18 -10.08
CA LEU A 310 0.37 25.14 -11.10
C LEU A 310 1.79 24.85 -11.59
N GLN A 311 2.65 25.86 -11.69
CA GLN A 311 4.05 25.65 -12.03
C GLN A 311 4.78 24.84 -10.95
N LEU A 312 4.59 25.16 -9.66
CA LEU A 312 5.17 24.39 -8.56
C LEU A 312 4.72 22.92 -8.58
N ILE A 313 3.44 22.66 -8.91
CA ILE A 313 2.91 21.31 -9.09
C ILE A 313 3.60 20.57 -10.25
N LYS A 314 3.86 21.26 -11.38
CA LYS A 314 4.61 20.70 -12.51
C LYS A 314 6.07 20.41 -12.15
N ASP A 315 6.69 21.32 -11.40
CA ASP A 315 8.08 21.17 -10.95
C ASP A 315 8.19 19.97 -10.01
N PHE A 316 7.21 19.75 -9.13
CA PHE A 316 7.13 18.54 -8.30
C PHE A 316 7.25 17.26 -9.12
N LYS A 317 6.50 17.12 -10.22
CA LYS A 317 6.63 15.96 -11.11
C LYS A 317 8.05 15.81 -11.65
N THR A 318 8.70 16.90 -12.04
CA THR A 318 10.08 16.87 -12.54
C THR A 318 11.03 16.30 -11.48
N PHE A 319 10.96 16.80 -10.25
CA PHE A 319 11.79 16.33 -9.14
C PHE A 319 11.43 14.92 -8.69
N PHE A 320 10.16 14.53 -8.75
CA PHE A 320 9.71 13.17 -8.48
C PHE A 320 10.34 12.17 -9.45
N LEU A 321 10.29 12.48 -10.75
CA LEU A 321 10.90 11.64 -11.78
C LEU A 321 12.43 11.62 -11.67
N GLN A 322 13.06 12.72 -11.24
CA GLN A 322 14.49 12.74 -10.96
C GLN A 322 14.85 11.81 -9.80
N ALA A 323 14.18 11.94 -8.65
CA ALA A 323 14.40 11.10 -7.48
C ALA A 323 14.23 9.61 -7.81
N LEU A 324 13.22 9.25 -8.62
CA LEU A 324 13.05 7.88 -9.10
C LEU A 324 14.23 7.38 -9.94
N ARG A 325 14.76 8.20 -10.86
CA ARG A 325 15.92 7.82 -11.69
C ARG A 325 17.17 7.59 -10.85
N GLU A 326 17.36 8.38 -9.79
CA GLU A 326 18.49 8.28 -8.87
C GLU A 326 18.48 6.97 -8.06
N THR A 327 17.33 6.28 -7.93
CA THR A 327 17.25 4.94 -7.32
C THR A 327 17.90 3.82 -8.15
N GLY A 328 18.39 4.14 -9.34
CA GLY A 328 19.08 3.19 -10.22
C GLY A 328 18.16 2.18 -10.90
N LYS A 329 18.76 1.35 -11.77
CA LYS A 329 18.05 0.30 -12.49
C LYS A 329 17.99 -0.97 -11.64
N SER A 330 16.90 -1.72 -11.77
CA SER A 330 16.76 -3.07 -11.22
C SER A 330 15.99 -3.93 -12.21
N SER A 331 16.44 -5.17 -12.44
CA SER A 331 15.79 -6.12 -13.33
C SER A 331 14.53 -6.75 -12.71
N THR A 332 14.39 -6.70 -11.39
CA THR A 332 13.27 -7.30 -10.65
C THR A 332 12.23 -6.27 -10.22
N ARG A 333 12.61 -4.98 -10.15
CA ARG A 333 11.71 -3.89 -9.80
C ARG A 333 10.65 -3.71 -10.89
N GLY A 334 9.39 -3.62 -10.49
CA GLY A 334 8.31 -3.16 -11.36
C GLY A 334 8.05 -1.68 -11.14
N MET A 335 7.63 -0.95 -12.17
CA MET A 335 7.22 0.46 -12.01
C MET A 335 6.01 0.80 -12.88
N LEU A 336 5.04 1.48 -12.28
CA LEU A 336 3.97 2.19 -12.98
C LEU A 336 3.83 3.58 -12.35
N ILE A 337 4.36 4.57 -13.06
CA ILE A 337 4.37 5.97 -12.66
C ILE A 337 3.52 6.77 -13.64
N HIS A 338 2.39 7.32 -13.18
CA HIS A 338 1.42 7.98 -14.04
C HIS A 338 1.13 9.42 -13.60
N SER A 339 0.40 10.18 -14.42
CA SER A 339 0.14 11.60 -14.17
C SER A 339 -1.23 11.94 -13.55
N CYS A 340 -1.99 10.94 -13.08
CA CYS A 340 -3.27 11.18 -12.39
C CYS A 340 -3.09 11.93 -11.07
N TYR A 341 -3.85 12.99 -10.82
CA TYR A 341 -3.86 13.67 -9.51
C TYR A 341 -4.62 12.81 -8.48
N LEU A 342 -3.93 11.86 -7.89
CA LEU A 342 -4.50 10.78 -7.08
C LEU A 342 -3.50 10.33 -6.02
N HIS A 343 -4.01 9.85 -4.90
CA HIS A 343 -3.25 9.20 -3.85
C HIS A 343 -3.85 7.82 -3.58
N CYS A 344 -3.03 6.78 -3.74
CA CYS A 344 -3.39 5.37 -3.68
C CYS A 344 -4.33 4.84 -4.76
N HIS A 345 -4.13 3.58 -5.15
CA HIS A 345 -4.69 2.97 -6.36
C HIS A 345 -5.23 1.56 -6.14
N THR A 346 -4.65 0.83 -5.19
CA THR A 346 -4.87 -0.61 -5.00
C THR A 346 -6.10 -0.95 -4.18
N TYR A 347 -6.64 0.01 -3.43
CA TYR A 347 -7.87 -0.15 -2.65
C TYR A 347 -9.01 0.63 -3.30
N GLY A 348 -10.21 0.06 -3.34
CA GLY A 348 -11.38 0.66 -3.98
C GLY A 348 -11.37 0.60 -5.51
N GLY A 349 -12.21 1.44 -6.13
CA GLY A 349 -12.54 1.33 -7.55
C GLY A 349 -11.40 1.65 -8.54
N THR A 350 -10.31 2.29 -8.12
CA THR A 350 -9.17 2.57 -9.01
C THR A 350 -8.53 1.29 -9.53
N TRP A 351 -8.46 0.24 -8.70
CA TRP A 351 -7.92 -1.07 -9.05
C TRP A 351 -8.55 -1.65 -10.33
N GLU A 352 -9.86 -1.50 -10.47
CA GLU A 352 -10.65 -2.01 -11.58
C GLU A 352 -10.71 -1.03 -12.76
N ASN A 353 -10.75 0.27 -12.47
CA ASN A 353 -11.12 1.31 -13.45
C ASN A 353 -9.92 2.03 -14.07
N PHE A 354 -8.77 2.05 -13.38
CA PHE A 354 -7.56 2.63 -13.94
C PHE A 354 -7.15 1.89 -15.21
N ARG A 355 -6.71 2.63 -16.24
CA ARG A 355 -6.07 2.05 -17.41
C ARG A 355 -4.71 2.69 -17.60
N THR A 356 -3.72 1.85 -17.86
CA THR A 356 -2.37 2.27 -18.22
C THR A 356 -2.34 2.90 -19.61
N LEU A 357 -1.20 3.43 -20.04
CA LEU A 357 -1.03 3.96 -21.40
C LEU A 357 -1.27 2.88 -22.48
N GLU A 358 -1.01 1.61 -22.16
CA GLU A 358 -1.30 0.45 -23.02
C GLU A 358 -2.72 -0.13 -22.81
N ASN A 359 -3.61 0.62 -22.16
CA ASN A 359 -4.99 0.23 -21.88
C ASN A 359 -5.13 -1.07 -21.04
N LYS A 360 -4.15 -1.36 -20.17
CA LYS A 360 -4.21 -2.49 -19.22
C LYS A 360 -4.79 -2.03 -17.89
N THR A 361 -5.54 -2.91 -17.21
CA THR A 361 -6.00 -2.66 -15.83
C THR A 361 -4.83 -2.75 -14.85
N LEU A 362 -4.92 -2.09 -13.69
CA LEU A 362 -3.93 -2.28 -12.61
C LEU A 362 -3.83 -3.74 -12.19
N ALA A 363 -4.98 -4.41 -12.05
CA ALA A 363 -5.03 -5.83 -11.73
C ALA A 363 -4.19 -6.68 -12.71
N LYS A 364 -4.31 -6.43 -14.02
CA LYS A 364 -3.55 -7.17 -15.03
C LYS A 364 -2.06 -6.90 -14.92
N VAL A 365 -1.68 -5.63 -14.77
CA VAL A 365 -0.28 -5.21 -14.68
C VAL A 365 0.40 -5.82 -13.46
N ILE A 366 -0.22 -5.68 -12.29
CA ILE A 366 0.34 -6.18 -11.03
C ILE A 366 0.34 -7.70 -11.02
N GLY A 367 -0.73 -8.36 -11.49
CA GLY A 367 -0.77 -9.80 -11.62
C GLY A 367 0.33 -10.34 -12.54
N ASP A 368 0.50 -9.74 -13.73
CA ASP A 368 1.52 -10.17 -14.67
C ASP A 368 2.94 -10.03 -14.12
N TRP A 369 3.22 -8.90 -13.47
CA TRP A 369 4.51 -8.69 -12.82
C TRP A 369 4.71 -9.65 -11.65
N TYR A 370 3.69 -9.85 -10.81
CA TYR A 370 3.80 -10.69 -9.63
C TYR A 370 4.15 -12.13 -10.00
N PHE A 371 3.45 -12.70 -10.99
CA PHE A 371 3.64 -14.08 -11.44
C PHE A 371 4.73 -14.25 -12.51
N ASP A 372 5.56 -13.22 -12.76
CA ASP A 372 6.60 -13.22 -13.80
C ASP A 372 6.08 -13.48 -15.22
N ARG A 373 4.79 -13.21 -15.49
CA ARG A 373 4.23 -13.30 -16.83
C ARG A 373 4.78 -12.19 -17.73
N ALA A 374 5.11 -11.03 -17.15
CA ALA A 374 5.82 -9.95 -17.82
C ALA A 374 6.57 -9.07 -16.82
N SER A 375 7.75 -8.56 -17.20
CA SER A 375 8.34 -7.39 -16.54
C SER A 375 7.48 -6.15 -16.81
N TYR A 376 7.43 -5.19 -15.89
CA TYR A 376 6.62 -3.98 -16.09
C TYR A 376 7.38 -2.71 -15.69
N GLN A 377 7.54 -1.81 -16.66
CA GLN A 377 8.20 -0.52 -16.51
C GLN A 377 7.44 0.50 -17.35
N GLU A 378 6.61 1.32 -16.71
CA GLU A 378 5.86 2.39 -17.35
C GLU A 378 6.03 3.68 -16.54
N ILE A 379 6.51 4.73 -17.21
CA ILE A 379 6.62 6.06 -16.64
C ILE A 379 6.03 7.04 -17.64
N ASP A 380 4.94 7.71 -17.27
CA ASP A 380 4.31 8.74 -18.07
C ASP A 380 5.15 10.02 -18.07
N THR A 381 5.94 10.19 -19.11
CA THR A 381 6.73 11.40 -19.37
C THR A 381 6.02 12.41 -20.28
N LYS A 382 4.85 12.07 -20.83
CA LYS A 382 4.15 12.88 -21.85
C LYS A 382 3.18 13.87 -21.23
N ASN A 383 2.39 13.46 -20.24
CA ASN A 383 1.42 14.36 -19.61
C ASN A 383 2.13 15.31 -18.64
N LEU A 384 2.34 16.55 -19.04
CA LEU A 384 3.07 17.54 -18.23
C LEU A 384 2.18 18.21 -17.16
N THR A 385 0.90 17.90 -17.12
CA THR A 385 -0.07 18.45 -16.14
C THR A 385 -0.79 17.33 -15.39
N PRO A 386 -1.30 17.60 -14.17
CA PRO A 386 -2.10 16.62 -13.44
C PRO A 386 -3.36 16.26 -14.22
N GLN A 387 -3.64 14.96 -14.30
CA GLN A 387 -4.81 14.42 -15.00
C GLN A 387 -5.91 14.05 -14.01
N ASN A 388 -7.16 14.34 -14.35
CA ASN A 388 -8.29 13.82 -13.58
C ASN A 388 -8.62 12.40 -14.07
N CYS A 389 -8.20 11.40 -13.30
CA CYS A 389 -8.44 10.00 -13.60
C CYS A 389 -9.65 9.41 -12.86
N SER A 390 -10.34 10.23 -12.07
CA SER A 390 -11.52 9.84 -11.29
C SER A 390 -12.83 9.94 -12.10
N LEU A 391 -12.82 10.64 -13.24
CA LEU A 391 -14.00 10.89 -14.09
C LEU A 391 -13.80 10.37 -15.53
N ARG A 392 -14.32 9.17 -15.81
CA ARG A 392 -14.71 8.60 -17.13
C ARG A 392 -13.66 8.41 -18.24
N LYS A 393 -13.76 7.23 -18.87
CA LYS A 393 -13.36 6.88 -20.26
C LYS A 393 -12.09 7.56 -20.76
N LEU A 394 -10.95 6.91 -20.53
CA LEU A 394 -9.74 7.19 -21.29
C LEU A 394 -10.05 6.99 -22.79
N ASN A 395 -10.24 8.11 -23.50
CA ASN A 395 -10.15 8.12 -24.95
C ASN A 395 -8.70 7.75 -25.31
N PRO A 396 -8.47 6.67 -26.06
CA PRO A 396 -7.13 6.33 -26.51
C PRO A 396 -6.72 7.35 -27.57
N LEU A 397 -5.89 8.33 -27.22
CA LEU A 397 -5.09 9.02 -28.23
C LEU A 397 -4.05 8.01 -28.79
N PRO A 398 -3.73 8.08 -30.09
CA PRO A 398 -2.93 7.05 -30.75
C PRO A 398 -1.48 7.10 -30.25
N TYR A 399 -1.09 6.08 -29.48
CA TYR A 399 0.27 5.96 -28.95
C TYR A 399 1.22 5.37 -30.01
N GLN A 400 2.16 6.19 -30.49
CA GLN A 400 3.40 5.69 -31.09
C GLN A 400 4.39 5.27 -30.00
N LYS A 401 4.86 4.03 -30.12
CA LYS A 401 5.86 3.34 -29.31
C LYS A 401 7.21 4.05 -29.47
N VAL A 402 7.81 4.54 -28.39
CA VAL A 402 9.23 4.90 -28.38
C VAL A 402 9.96 3.80 -27.64
N SER A 403 10.44 2.81 -28.39
CA SER A 403 11.40 1.83 -27.92
C SER A 403 12.72 2.56 -27.72
N ILE A 404 13.12 2.80 -26.47
CA ILE A 404 14.49 3.23 -26.19
C ILE A 404 15.35 1.95 -26.14
N LEU A 405 15.87 1.58 -27.31
CA LEU A 405 17.02 0.69 -27.43
C LEU A 405 18.23 1.40 -26.82
N TYR A 406 18.78 0.88 -25.73
CA TYR A 406 20.15 1.19 -25.33
C TYR A 406 21.04 0.10 -25.93
N HIS A 407 21.85 0.49 -26.92
CA HIS A 407 22.96 -0.33 -27.40
C HIS A 407 24.04 -0.43 -26.32
N ILE A 408 24.44 -1.68 -26.07
CA ILE A 408 25.71 -2.26 -25.55
C ILE A 408 26.53 -1.38 -24.60
#